data_AF-A0A0P0A095-F1
#
_entry.id   AF-A0A0P0A095-F1
#
_cell.length_a   1.000
_cell.length_b   1.000
_cell.length_c   1.000
_cell.angle_alpha   90.00
_cell.angle_beta   90.00
_cell.angle_gamma   90.00
#
_symmetry.space_group_name_H-M   'P 1'
#
loop_
_entity.id
_entity.type
_entity.pdbx_description
1 polymer ?
#
loop_
_entity_poly.entity_id
_entity_poly.type
_entity_poly.pdbx_seq_one_letter_code
_entity_poly.pdbx_strand_id
1 'polypeptide(L)'
;AGDVQLWGLPEGVKTAFFGVGLAMIFFTAMIGQLNSQVNASVCMLDYCNNYFSIFTMWVAMAIEFTGLLHASYLIAMLVNKLAGAESNSKEELPSGGAMLFYWGRCLMSLAILSFCGVVTVNALFTGQTTIWEGIPTTVSFIIFLILMSIVGMLEGMQIAFFACAKLRAEERGTSKLAKMTANLLFKGDGNNL
;
A
#
# COMPACT_ATOMS: atom_id res chain seq x y z
N ALA A 1 32.71 18.43 10.96
CA ALA A 1 33.40 17.93 9.77
C ALA A 1 32.63 18.40 8.55
N GLY A 2 33.26 19.24 7.72
CA GLY A 2 32.87 19.62 6.36
C GLY A 2 31.40 19.96 6.07
N ASP A 3 31.03 21.23 6.17
CA ASP A 3 29.96 21.81 5.35
C ASP A 3 30.40 21.80 3.88
N VAL A 4 30.36 20.62 3.26
CA VAL A 4 30.40 20.55 1.80
C VAL A 4 29.08 21.12 1.34
N GLN A 5 29.10 22.33 0.77
CA GLN A 5 27.96 22.90 0.07
C GLN A 5 27.51 21.91 -0.99
N LEU A 6 26.56 21.05 -0.67
CA LEU A 6 25.91 20.21 -1.66
C LEU A 6 25.13 21.16 -2.58
N TRP A 7 25.74 21.48 -3.71
CA TRP A 7 25.10 21.98 -4.93
C TRP A 7 24.49 23.39 -4.84
N GLY A 8 24.86 24.20 -3.83
CA GLY A 8 24.39 25.59 -3.72
C GLY A 8 22.88 25.76 -3.51
N LEU A 9 22.16 24.69 -3.16
CA LEU A 9 20.71 24.71 -2.99
C LEU A 9 20.30 25.48 -1.70
N PRO A 10 19.08 26.04 -1.65
CA PRO A 10 18.53 26.61 -0.40
C PRO A 10 18.52 25.57 0.73
N GLU A 11 18.81 25.99 1.97
CA GLU A 11 18.86 25.09 3.14
C GLU A 11 17.55 24.33 3.36
N GLY A 12 16.40 24.98 3.19
CA GLY A 12 15.10 24.31 3.29
C GLY A 12 14.92 23.16 2.29
N VAL A 13 15.48 23.30 1.07
CA VAL A 13 15.43 22.25 0.04
C VAL A 13 16.36 21.10 0.41
N LYS A 14 17.56 21.38 0.92
CA LYS A 14 18.50 20.35 1.39
C LYS A 14 17.92 19.54 2.55
N THR A 15 17.35 20.21 3.54
CA THR A 15 16.74 19.55 4.71
C THR A 15 15.53 18.72 4.31
N ALA A 16 14.65 19.21 3.43
CA ALA A 16 13.50 18.45 2.99
C ALA A 16 13.88 17.24 2.10
N PHE A 17 14.77 17.41 1.11
CA PHE A 17 15.12 16.32 0.19
C PHE A 17 16.04 15.27 0.83
N PHE A 18 17.08 15.70 1.54
CA PHE A 18 18.11 14.81 2.07
C PHE A 18 17.95 14.52 3.57
N GLY A 19 17.48 15.49 4.36
CA GLY A 19 17.29 15.32 5.81
C GLY A 19 16.04 14.51 6.17
N VAL A 20 14.91 14.81 5.54
CA VAL A 20 13.63 14.11 5.77
C VAL A 20 13.55 12.80 4.97
N GLY A 21 14.43 12.60 3.98
CA GLY A 21 14.46 11.39 3.15
C GLY A 21 13.46 11.39 1.99
N LEU A 22 12.90 12.55 1.64
CA LEU A 22 11.93 12.72 0.55
C LEU A 22 12.52 12.30 -0.81
N ALA A 23 13.82 12.52 -1.02
CA ALA A 23 14.53 12.03 -2.20
C ALA A 23 14.52 10.49 -2.30
N MET A 24 14.72 9.79 -1.17
CA MET A 24 14.69 8.33 -1.13
C MET A 24 13.27 7.80 -1.39
N ILE A 25 12.24 8.46 -0.84
CA ILE A 25 10.84 8.11 -1.10
C ILE A 25 10.53 8.21 -2.60
N PHE A 26 10.88 9.33 -3.24
CA PHE A 26 10.65 9.47 -4.68
C PHE A 26 11.47 8.48 -5.52
N PHE A 27 12.72 8.24 -5.15
CA PHE A 27 13.55 7.26 -5.85
C PHE A 27 12.94 5.86 -5.78
N THR A 28 12.57 5.39 -4.58
CA THR A 28 11.94 4.08 -4.39
C THR A 28 10.58 4.00 -5.08
N ALA A 29 9.76 5.05 -4.99
CA ALA A 29 8.43 5.05 -5.61
C ALA A 29 8.50 5.07 -7.14
N MET A 30 9.27 5.99 -7.74
CA MET A 30 9.32 6.16 -9.19
C MET A 30 10.12 5.04 -9.88
N ILE A 31 11.30 4.72 -9.35
CA ILE A 31 12.20 3.77 -10.01
C ILE A 31 11.91 2.34 -9.57
N GLY A 32 11.68 2.12 -8.28
CA GLY A 32 11.44 0.79 -7.74
C GLY A 32 10.03 0.27 -8.04
N GLN A 33 9.02 1.02 -7.62
CA GLN A 33 7.64 0.55 -7.60
C GLN A 33 6.90 0.84 -8.91
N LEU A 34 6.79 2.10 -9.32
CA LEU A 34 5.92 2.51 -10.43
C LEU A 34 6.33 1.88 -11.77
N ASN A 35 7.62 1.90 -12.12
CA ASN A 35 8.10 1.26 -13.36
C ASN A 35 7.75 -0.24 -13.41
N SER A 36 7.97 -0.94 -12.30
CA SER A 36 7.67 -2.37 -12.17
C SER A 36 6.17 -2.64 -12.31
N GLN A 37 5.33 -1.81 -11.66
CA GLN A 37 3.88 -1.95 -11.73
C GLN A 37 3.32 -1.67 -13.13
N VAL A 38 3.81 -0.63 -13.81
CA VAL A 38 3.37 -0.31 -15.18
C VAL A 38 3.75 -1.44 -16.13
N ASN A 39 4.99 -1.94 -16.08
CA ASN A 39 5.42 -3.05 -16.92
C ASN A 39 4.64 -4.34 -16.63
N ALA A 40 4.41 -4.63 -15.34
CA ALA A 40 3.59 -5.76 -14.92
C ALA A 40 2.12 -5.62 -15.36
N SER A 41 1.61 -4.40 -15.52
CA SER A 41 0.22 -4.16 -15.95
C SER A 41 -0.01 -4.40 -17.44
N VAL A 42 0.98 -4.17 -18.30
CA VAL A 42 0.85 -4.38 -19.74
C VAL A 42 1.19 -5.83 -20.12
N CYS A 43 2.32 -6.35 -19.61
CA CYS A 43 2.85 -7.67 -19.99
C CYS A 43 3.01 -8.60 -18.77
N MET A 44 1.90 -8.90 -18.08
CA MET A 44 1.90 -9.68 -16.81
C MET A 44 2.69 -10.99 -16.89
N LEU A 45 2.40 -11.83 -17.88
CA LEU A 45 3.00 -13.17 -17.96
C LEU A 45 4.49 -13.09 -18.31
N ASP A 46 4.88 -12.18 -19.20
CA ASP A 46 6.28 -11.98 -19.55
C ASP A 46 7.06 -11.37 -18.38
N TYR A 47 6.45 -10.46 -17.61
CA TYR A 47 7.05 -9.90 -16.39
C TYR A 47 7.34 -10.98 -15.35
N CYS A 48 6.45 -11.97 -15.20
CA CYS A 48 6.64 -13.10 -14.28
C CYS A 48 7.50 -14.24 -14.85
N ASN A 49 7.86 -14.22 -16.13
CA ASN A 49 8.62 -15.29 -16.78
C ASN A 49 10.13 -15.20 -16.48
N ASN A 50 10.49 -15.21 -15.20
CA ASN A 50 11.87 -15.27 -14.75
C ASN A 50 11.97 -16.02 -13.41
N TYR A 51 13.15 -16.59 -13.14
CA TYR A 51 13.42 -17.35 -11.92
C TYR A 51 13.23 -16.51 -10.64
N PHE A 52 13.49 -15.20 -10.72
CA PHE A 52 13.31 -14.31 -9.57
C PHE A 52 11.85 -14.18 -9.16
N SER A 53 10.92 -14.15 -10.13
CA SER A 53 9.47 -14.09 -9.88
C SER A 53 8.94 -15.39 -9.27
N ILE A 54 9.48 -16.55 -9.67
CA ILE A 54 9.15 -17.83 -9.04
C ILE A 54 9.68 -17.85 -7.61
N PHE A 55 10.90 -17.37 -7.38
CA PHE A 55 11.48 -17.26 -6.04
C PHE A 55 10.64 -16.36 -5.12
N THR A 56 10.27 -15.15 -5.58
CA THR A 56 9.43 -14.24 -4.77
C THR A 56 8.06 -14.83 -4.50
N MET A 57 7.49 -15.60 -5.43
CA MET A 57 6.24 -16.33 -5.20
C MET A 57 6.39 -17.39 -4.10
N TRP A 58 7.47 -18.18 -4.08
CA TRP A 58 7.73 -19.14 -3.00
C TRP A 58 7.89 -18.45 -1.64
N VAL A 59 8.58 -17.31 -1.60
CA VAL A 59 8.70 -16.51 -0.37
C VAL A 59 7.32 -15.99 0.06
N ALA A 60 6.50 -15.49 -0.86
CA ALA A 60 5.14 -15.04 -0.57
C ALA A 60 4.28 -16.16 -0.01
N MET A 61 4.33 -17.36 -0.60
CA MET A 61 3.62 -18.54 -0.10
C MET A 61 4.11 -18.96 1.30
N ALA A 62 5.42 -18.86 1.58
CA ALA A 62 5.95 -19.14 2.91
C ALA A 62 5.45 -18.13 3.94
N ILE A 63 5.44 -16.83 3.62
CA ILE A 63 4.90 -15.78 4.49
C ILE A 63 3.40 -16.00 4.71
N GLU A 64 2.66 -16.33 3.66
CA GLU A 64 1.23 -16.65 3.76
C GLU A 64 0.98 -17.83 4.72
N PHE A 65 1.82 -18.87 4.64
CA PHE A 65 1.75 -20.00 5.56
C PHE A 65 1.97 -19.57 7.02
N THR A 66 2.95 -18.69 7.30
CA THR A 66 3.16 -18.17 8.67
C THR A 66 1.95 -17.41 9.21
N GLY A 67 1.15 -16.80 8.31
CA GLY A 67 -0.01 -16.00 8.66
C GLY A 67 0.31 -14.62 9.23
N LEU A 68 1.54 -14.12 9.08
CA LEU A 68 1.94 -12.79 9.53
C LEU A 68 1.07 -11.66 8.96
N LEU A 69 0.53 -11.83 7.74
CA LEU A 69 -0.25 -10.82 7.02
C LEU A 69 -1.78 -11.02 7.15
N HIS A 70 -2.23 -11.99 7.95
CA HIS A 70 -3.65 -12.36 8.05
C HIS A 70 -4.58 -11.26 8.59
N ALA A 71 -4.06 -10.25 9.28
CA ALA A 71 -4.83 -9.08 9.70
C ALA A 71 -5.44 -8.35 8.48
N SER A 72 -4.79 -8.39 7.31
CA SER A 72 -5.30 -7.77 6.08
C SER A 72 -6.62 -8.40 5.62
N TYR A 73 -6.80 -9.71 5.76
CA TYR A 73 -8.06 -10.40 5.45
C TYR A 73 -9.20 -9.95 6.36
N LEU A 74 -8.93 -9.74 7.65
CA LEU A 74 -9.93 -9.24 8.60
C LEU A 74 -10.35 -7.81 8.24
N ILE A 75 -9.38 -6.95 7.91
CA ILE A 75 -9.64 -5.58 7.48
C ILE A 75 -10.43 -5.59 6.17
N ALA A 76 -10.07 -6.43 5.20
CA ALA A 76 -10.80 -6.56 3.94
C ALA A 76 -12.25 -7.02 4.15
N MET A 77 -12.47 -8.00 5.02
CA MET A 77 -13.82 -8.47 5.39
C MET A 77 -14.64 -7.36 6.05
N LEU A 78 -14.03 -6.58 6.95
CA LEU A 78 -14.67 -5.42 7.58
C LEU A 78 -15.05 -4.36 6.54
N VAL A 79 -14.12 -3.99 5.66
CA VAL A 79 -14.34 -2.98 4.61
C VAL A 79 -15.42 -3.44 3.64
N ASN A 80 -15.41 -4.71 3.21
CA ASN A 80 -16.45 -5.27 2.34
C ASN A 80 -17.84 -5.24 3.01
N LYS A 81 -17.89 -5.58 4.30
CA LYS A 81 -19.13 -5.50 5.09
C LYS A 81 -19.65 -4.07 5.21
N LEU A 82 -18.77 -3.10 5.43
CA LEU A 82 -19.12 -1.68 5.50
C LEU A 82 -19.52 -1.10 4.14
N ALA A 83 -18.90 -1.58 3.06
CA ALA A 83 -19.20 -1.17 1.68
C ALA A 83 -20.47 -1.83 1.13
N GLY A 84 -21.04 -2.82 1.83
CA GLY A 84 -22.17 -3.60 1.35
C GLY A 84 -21.86 -4.42 0.10
N ALA A 85 -20.58 -4.71 -0.14
CA ALA A 85 -20.15 -5.51 -1.28
C ALA A 85 -20.27 -7.00 -0.94
N GLU A 86 -20.89 -7.78 -1.82
CA GLU A 86 -20.75 -9.24 -1.79
C GLU A 86 -19.29 -9.56 -2.12
N SER A 87 -18.49 -9.76 -1.06
CA SER A 87 -17.16 -10.32 -1.17
C SER A 87 -17.29 -11.70 -1.79
N ASN A 88 -17.11 -11.79 -3.11
CA ASN A 88 -17.02 -13.04 -3.88
C ASN A 88 -15.75 -13.84 -3.53
N SER A 89 -15.38 -13.92 -2.25
CA SER A 89 -14.36 -14.86 -1.80
C SER A 89 -15.02 -16.23 -1.81
N LYS A 90 -14.67 -17.04 -2.82
CA LYS A 90 -15.13 -18.43 -2.97
C LYS A 90 -14.36 -19.40 -2.06
N GLU A 91 -13.55 -18.89 -1.14
CA GLU A 91 -12.90 -19.72 -0.12
C GLU A 91 -13.89 -19.99 1.01
N GLU A 92 -14.41 -21.22 1.04
CA GLU A 92 -15.14 -21.72 2.19
C GLU A 92 -14.24 -21.67 3.42
N LEU A 93 -14.79 -21.18 4.55
CA LEU A 93 -14.07 -21.21 5.81
C LEU A 93 -13.62 -22.64 6.10
N PRO A 94 -12.32 -22.88 6.39
CA PRO A 94 -11.82 -24.23 6.61
C PRO A 94 -12.60 -24.88 7.76
N SER A 95 -13.08 -26.11 7.57
CA SER A 95 -13.85 -26.82 8.60
C SER A 95 -12.95 -27.47 9.66
N GLY A 96 -13.41 -27.51 10.91
CA GLY A 96 -12.75 -28.22 12.02
C GLY A 96 -11.43 -27.59 12.47
N GLY A 97 -10.38 -28.41 12.62
CA GLY A 97 -9.08 -27.96 13.15
C GLY A 97 -8.38 -26.90 12.28
N ALA A 98 -8.67 -26.88 10.98
CA ALA A 98 -8.15 -25.85 10.07
C ALA A 98 -8.76 -24.47 10.35
N MET A 99 -10.01 -24.41 10.86
CA MET A 99 -10.64 -23.16 11.31
C MET A 99 -9.83 -22.54 12.46
N LEU A 100 -9.50 -23.36 13.46
CA LEU A 100 -8.78 -22.90 14.64
C LEU A 100 -7.35 -22.46 14.28
N PHE A 101 -6.69 -23.17 13.37
CA PHE A 101 -5.39 -22.76 12.83
C PHE A 101 -5.46 -21.43 12.07
N TYR A 102 -6.50 -21.22 11.27
CA TYR A 102 -6.73 -19.95 10.58
C TYR A 102 -6.92 -18.79 11.55
N TRP A 103 -7.85 -18.90 12.51
CA TRP A 103 -8.14 -17.86 13.48
C TRP A 103 -6.97 -17.60 14.44
N GLY A 104 -6.21 -18.63 14.81
CA GLY A 104 -4.99 -18.47 15.60
C GLY A 104 -3.95 -17.58 14.90
N ARG A 105 -3.72 -17.79 13.60
CA ARG A 105 -2.83 -16.95 12.79
C ARG A 105 -3.37 -15.53 12.61
N CYS A 106 -4.68 -15.37 12.42
CA CYS A 106 -5.32 -14.05 12.39
C CYS A 106 -5.12 -13.29 13.71
N LEU A 107 -5.28 -13.95 14.86
CA LEU A 107 -5.06 -13.34 16.18
C LEU A 107 -3.59 -12.95 16.37
N MET A 108 -2.66 -13.83 16.01
CA MET A 108 -1.22 -13.54 16.06
C MET A 108 -0.86 -12.31 15.20
N SER A 109 -1.34 -12.27 13.95
CA SER A 109 -1.12 -11.15 13.03
C SER A 109 -1.68 -9.84 13.59
N LEU A 110 -2.89 -9.87 14.14
CA LEU A 110 -3.52 -8.69 14.75
C LEU A 110 -2.74 -8.22 16.00
N ALA A 111 -2.23 -9.15 16.81
CA ALA A 111 -1.38 -8.81 17.94
C ALA A 111 -0.09 -8.13 17.49
N ILE A 112 0.61 -8.68 16.49
CA ILE A 112 1.83 -8.09 15.92
C ILE A 112 1.55 -6.70 15.34
N LEU A 113 0.47 -6.55 14.55
CA LEU A 113 0.08 -5.26 13.97
C LEU A 113 -0.21 -4.22 15.06
N SER A 114 -0.96 -4.61 16.10
CA SER A 114 -1.26 -3.72 17.23
C SER A 114 0.00 -3.31 17.99
N PHE A 115 0.94 -4.24 18.21
CA PHE A 115 2.22 -3.97 18.84
C PHE A 115 3.05 -2.98 18.01
N CYS A 116 3.19 -3.22 16.71
CA CYS A 116 3.87 -2.31 15.80
C CYS A 116 3.23 -0.92 15.81
N GLY A 117 1.89 -0.85 15.75
CA GLY A 117 1.16 0.41 15.84
C GLY A 117 1.44 1.16 17.14
N VAL A 118 1.41 0.48 18.28
CA VAL A 118 1.73 1.07 19.59
C VAL A 118 3.18 1.57 19.64
N VAL A 119 4.14 0.79 19.13
CA VAL A 119 5.55 1.19 19.08
C VAL A 119 5.74 2.42 18.19
N THR A 120 5.10 2.47 17.01
CA THR A 120 5.16 3.64 16.12
C THR A 120 4.57 4.88 16.77
N VAL A 121 3.41 4.76 17.42
CA VAL A 121 2.80 5.87 18.16
C VAL A 121 3.71 6.31 19.31
N ASN A 122 4.27 5.39 20.08
CA ASN A 122 5.18 5.72 21.17
C ASN A 122 6.46 6.41 20.67
N ALA A 123 7.06 5.92 19.57
CA ALA A 123 8.23 6.55 18.94
C ALA A 123 7.93 7.98 18.48
N LEU A 124 6.72 8.22 17.95
CA LEU A 124 6.25 9.54 17.58
C LEU A 124 6.10 10.46 18.80
N PHE A 125 5.50 9.97 19.89
CA PHE A 125 5.29 10.76 21.09
C PHE A 125 6.57 11.04 21.88
N THR A 126 7.58 10.17 21.77
CA THR A 126 8.90 10.32 22.39
C THR A 126 9.89 11.11 21.53
N GLY A 127 9.48 11.62 20.37
CA GLY A 127 10.33 12.44 19.51
C GLY A 127 11.46 11.66 18.83
N GLN A 128 11.37 10.33 18.75
CA GLN A 128 12.36 9.49 18.05
C GLN A 128 12.17 9.47 16.53
N THR A 129 11.31 10.34 16.00
CA THR A 129 11.00 10.44 14.57
C THR A 129 11.62 11.73 14.00
N THR A 130 12.01 11.70 12.73
CA THR A 130 12.70 12.80 12.02
C THR A 130 11.78 13.98 11.67
N ILE A 131 10.75 14.24 12.48
CA ILE A 131 9.78 15.31 12.23
C ILE A 131 10.38 16.68 12.57
N TRP A 132 9.92 17.68 11.83
CA TRP A 132 10.31 19.08 11.93
C TRP A 132 10.26 19.58 13.37
N GLU A 133 11.39 20.12 13.83
CA GLU A 133 11.50 20.74 15.15
C GLU A 133 10.46 21.88 15.27
N GLY A 134 9.67 21.85 16.35
CA GLY A 134 8.69 22.88 16.66
C GLY A 134 7.22 22.55 16.34
N ILE A 135 6.92 21.39 15.73
CA ILE A 135 5.52 20.95 15.56
C ILE A 135 5.04 20.22 16.83
N PRO A 136 3.89 20.60 17.42
CA PRO A 136 3.32 19.88 18.55
C PRO A 136 3.06 18.40 18.22
N THR A 137 3.40 17.51 19.13
CA THR A 137 3.33 16.05 18.95
C THR A 137 1.95 15.55 18.49
N THR A 138 0.87 16.13 19.02
CA THR A 138 -0.50 15.79 18.61
C THR A 138 -0.76 16.12 17.15
N VAL A 139 -0.24 17.26 16.66
CA VAL A 139 -0.38 17.67 15.25
C VAL A 139 0.40 16.70 14.37
N SER A 140 1.61 16.29 14.78
CA SER A 140 2.40 15.28 14.08
C SER A 140 1.68 13.93 13.96
N PHE A 141 0.96 13.50 15.01
CA PHE A 141 0.15 12.28 14.98
C PHE A 141 -1.03 12.38 14.01
N ILE A 142 -1.71 13.53 13.98
CA ILE A 142 -2.80 13.76 13.02
C ILE A 142 -2.25 13.75 11.58
N ILE A 143 -1.13 14.42 11.33
CA ILE A 143 -0.47 14.43 10.02
C ILE A 143 -0.08 13.00 9.61
N PHE A 144 0.49 12.22 10.53
CA PHE A 144 0.83 10.81 10.29
C PHE A 144 -0.39 10.00 9.84
N LEU A 145 -1.52 10.10 10.55
CA LEU A 145 -2.75 9.38 10.19
C LEU A 145 -3.29 9.80 8.83
N ILE A 146 -3.26 11.09 8.52
CA ILE A 146 -3.71 11.63 7.23
C ILE A 146 -2.82 11.10 6.10
N LEU A 147 -1.49 11.22 6.25
CA LEU A 147 -0.55 10.75 5.22
C LEU A 147 -0.63 9.23 5.03
N MET A 148 -0.72 8.45 6.11
CA MET A 148 -0.93 7.00 6.03
C MET A 148 -2.21 6.64 5.28
N SER A 149 -3.30 7.38 5.53
CA SER A 149 -4.57 7.16 4.83
C SER A 149 -4.48 7.49 3.34
N ILE A 150 -3.79 8.58 2.99
CA ILE A 150 -3.58 8.99 1.59
C ILE A 150 -2.72 7.94 0.86
N VAL A 151 -1.58 7.55 1.43
CA VAL A 151 -0.67 6.57 0.80
C VAL A 151 -1.39 5.22 0.61
N GLY A 152 -2.11 4.73 1.63
CA GLY A 152 -2.88 3.49 1.51
C GLY A 152 -3.96 3.57 0.42
N MET A 153 -4.60 4.73 0.27
CA MET A 153 -5.57 4.96 -0.81
C MET A 153 -4.91 5.00 -2.19
N LEU A 154 -3.75 5.64 -2.33
CA LEU A 154 -3.03 5.73 -3.60
C LEU A 154 -2.57 4.36 -4.11
N GLU A 155 -2.00 3.53 -3.24
CA GLU A 155 -1.60 2.15 -3.57
C GLU A 155 -2.83 1.30 -3.95
N GLY A 156 -3.91 1.38 -3.17
CA GLY A 156 -5.16 0.67 -3.49
C GLY A 156 -5.78 1.13 -4.82
N MET A 157 -5.64 2.42 -5.16
CA MET A 157 -6.14 2.99 -6.40
C MET A 157 -5.34 2.54 -7.62
N GLN A 158 -4.03 2.38 -7.52
CA GLN A 158 -3.18 1.84 -8.61
C GLN A 158 -3.65 0.44 -9.03
N ILE A 159 -3.93 -0.43 -8.05
CA ILE A 159 -4.48 -1.78 -8.29
C ILE A 159 -5.91 -1.70 -8.86
N ALA A 160 -6.75 -0.81 -8.31
CA ALA A 160 -8.12 -0.64 -8.78
C ALA A 160 -8.20 -0.13 -10.22
N PHE A 161 -7.31 0.79 -10.62
CA PHE A 161 -7.22 1.28 -12.00
C PHE A 161 -6.80 0.19 -12.96
N PHE A 162 -5.83 -0.63 -12.58
CA PHE A 162 -5.44 -1.79 -13.35
C PHE A 162 -6.59 -2.81 -13.52
N ALA A 163 -7.33 -3.10 -12.45
CA ALA A 163 -8.51 -3.96 -12.56
C ALA A 163 -9.60 -3.34 -13.44
N CYS A 164 -9.83 -2.02 -13.31
CA CYS A 164 -10.79 -1.28 -14.13
C CYS A 164 -10.41 -1.26 -15.61
N ALA A 165 -9.12 -1.24 -15.95
CA ALA A 165 -8.63 -1.32 -17.33
C ALA A 165 -9.13 -2.57 -18.07
N LYS A 166 -9.39 -3.65 -17.33
CA LYS A 166 -9.90 -4.93 -17.87
C LYS A 166 -11.43 -5.00 -17.98
N LEU A 167 -12.16 -4.02 -17.44
CA LEU A 167 -13.64 -4.01 -17.47
C LEU A 167 -14.18 -3.43 -18.77
N ARG A 168 -15.15 -4.13 -19.38
CA ARG A 168 -15.91 -3.59 -20.50
C ARG A 168 -16.75 -2.41 -20.04
N ALA A 169 -17.06 -1.48 -20.95
CA ALA A 169 -17.86 -0.28 -20.64
C ALA A 169 -19.22 -0.61 -20.00
N GLU A 170 -19.81 -1.73 -20.39
CA GLU A 170 -21.10 -2.26 -19.88
C GLU A 170 -21.02 -2.73 -18.42
N GLU A 171 -19.84 -3.15 -17.95
CA GLU A 171 -19.62 -3.71 -16.61
C GLU A 171 -19.21 -2.64 -15.58
N ARG A 172 -19.08 -1.37 -16.01
CA ARG A 172 -18.66 -0.22 -15.18
C ARG A 172 -19.77 0.29 -14.27
N GLY A 173 -20.39 -0.61 -13.50
CA GLY A 173 -21.35 -0.34 -12.42
C GLY A 173 -22.42 0.72 -12.71
N THR A 174 -23.01 1.28 -11.65
CA THR A 174 -24.00 2.38 -11.75
C THR A 174 -23.57 3.64 -10.99
N SER A 175 -22.57 3.53 -10.12
CA SER A 175 -22.11 4.64 -9.28
C SER A 175 -21.53 5.79 -10.10
N LYS A 176 -22.04 7.00 -9.84
CA LYS A 176 -21.68 8.23 -10.57
C LYS A 176 -20.19 8.56 -10.45
N LEU A 177 -19.63 8.47 -9.25
CA LEU A 177 -18.21 8.77 -9.02
C LEU A 177 -17.29 7.72 -9.62
N ALA A 178 -17.64 6.44 -9.50
CA ALA A 178 -16.88 5.36 -10.15
C ALA A 178 -16.85 5.51 -11.67
N LYS A 179 -17.99 5.87 -12.28
CA LYS A 179 -18.08 6.17 -13.72
C LYS A 179 -17.29 7.40 -14.11
N MET A 180 -17.29 8.46 -13.31
CA MET A 180 -16.48 9.64 -13.57
C MET A 180 -14.98 9.30 -13.58
N THR A 181 -14.50 8.58 -12.57
CA THR A 181 -13.10 8.17 -12.49
C THR A 181 -12.73 7.22 -13.62
N ALA A 182 -13.56 6.21 -13.92
CA ALA A 182 -13.33 5.30 -15.04
C ALA A 182 -13.33 6.06 -16.38
N ASN A 183 -14.29 6.94 -16.62
CA ASN A 183 -14.34 7.72 -17.86
C ASN A 183 -13.12 8.64 -18.02
N LEU A 184 -12.55 9.14 -16.92
CA LEU A 184 -11.31 9.90 -16.95
C LEU A 184 -10.11 9.00 -17.29
N LEU A 185 -10.07 7.79 -16.73
CA LEU A 185 -9.04 6.78 -16.98
C LEU A 185 -9.00 6.36 -18.46
N PHE A 186 -10.17 6.24 -19.10
CA PHE A 186 -10.33 5.87 -20.51
C PHE A 186 -10.45 7.07 -21.46
N LYS A 187 -10.12 8.30 -21.02
CA LYS A 187 -10.19 9.49 -21.86
C LYS A 187 -8.91 9.61 -22.70
N GLY A 188 -9.05 9.52 -24.03
CA GLY A 188 -7.94 9.27 -24.96
C GLY A 188 -7.89 7.79 -25.32
N ASP A 189 -7.22 7.39 -26.41
CA ASP A 189 -7.26 6.04 -27.05
C ASP A 189 -6.91 4.82 -26.16
N GLY A 190 -6.95 4.91 -24.83
CA GLY A 190 -6.62 3.81 -23.92
C GLY A 190 -5.12 3.47 -23.87
N ASN A 191 -4.30 4.11 -24.73
CA ASN A 191 -2.85 3.91 -24.85
C ASN A 191 -2.03 4.51 -23.70
N ASN A 192 -2.66 5.04 -22.64
CA ASN A 192 -1.97 5.68 -21.51
C ASN A 192 -1.87 4.78 -20.27
N LEU A 193 -2.21 3.49 -20.39
CA LEU A 193 -1.98 2.46 -19.38
C LEU A 193 -1.23 1.29 -20.02
#